data_AF-A0AAV4IBX2-F1
#
_entry.id   AF-A0AAV4IBX2-F1
#
_cell.length_a   1.000
_cell.length_b   1.000
_cell.length_c   1.000
_cell.angle_alpha   90.00
_cell.angle_beta   90.00
_cell.angle_gamma   90.00
#
_symmetry.space_group_name_H-M   'P 1'
#
loop_
_entity.id
_entity.type
_entity.pdbx_description
1 polymer ?
#
loop_
_entity_poly.entity_id
_entity_poly.type
_entity_poly.pdbx_seq_one_letter_code
_entity_poly.pdbx_strand_id
1 'polypeptide(L)'
;MATVFWDAKCVILLDIFATGSMYQCIPYYSTLYHLRDAIRRKSSGLLGRRDALQYDNATPYSANLTEQWKQRYGWEILPHPDLHPDMRPSDFHLSGLLKRH
;
A
#
# COMPACT_ATOMS: atom_id res chain seq x y z
N MET A 1 -11.90 -9.22 0.17
CA MET A 1 -11.23 -7.98 -0.30
C MET A 1 -9.73 -8.14 -0.06
N ALA A 2 -8.86 -7.55 -0.87
CA ALA A 2 -7.42 -7.70 -0.70
C ALA A 2 -6.71 -6.34 -0.75
N THR A 3 -5.64 -6.21 0.03
CA THR A 3 -4.68 -5.10 -0.03
C THR A 3 -3.37 -5.63 -0.58
N VAL A 4 -2.82 -4.96 -1.59
CA VAL A 4 -1.57 -5.36 -2.23
C VAL A 4 -0.59 -4.18 -2.26
N PHE A 5 0.64 -4.45 -1.84
CA PHE A 5 1.78 -3.55 -1.99
C PHE A 5 2.80 -4.19 -2.93
N TRP A 6 3.32 -3.41 -3.86
CA TRP A 6 4.19 -3.89 -4.91
C TRP A 6 5.10 -2.76 -5.40
N ASP A 7 6.21 -3.13 -6.02
CA ASP A 7 7.09 -2.22 -6.74
C ASP A 7 7.31 -2.72 -8.17
N ALA A 8 8.11 -2.01 -8.96
CA ALA A 8 8.41 -2.37 -10.34
C ALA A 8 9.07 -3.76 -10.52
N LYS A 9 9.55 -4.39 -9.43
CA LYS A 9 10.23 -5.70 -9.47
C LYS A 9 9.32 -6.83 -9.01
N CYS A 10 8.50 -6.61 -7.98
CA CYS A 10 7.71 -7.69 -7.39
C CYS A 10 6.56 -7.20 -6.49
N VAL A 11 5.68 -8.15 -6.14
CA VAL A 11 4.71 -7.99 -5.05
C VAL A 11 5.44 -8.11 -3.70
N ILE A 12 5.36 -7.04 -2.91
CA ILE A 12 6.00 -6.92 -1.60
C ILE A 12 5.14 -7.61 -0.54
N LEU A 13 3.85 -7.24 -0.46
CA LEU A 13 2.89 -7.77 0.51
C LEU A 13 1.51 -7.95 -0.14
N LEU A 14 0.82 -9.05 0.18
CA LEU A 14 -0.55 -9.31 -0.20
C LEU A 14 -1.31 -9.77 1.05
N ASP A 15 -2.24 -8.96 1.51
CA ASP A 15 -3.13 -9.30 2.62
C ASP A 15 -4.55 -9.52 2.07
N ILE A 16 -5.08 -10.73 2.26
CA ILE A 16 -6.42 -11.13 1.82
C ILE A 16 -7.33 -11.19 3.04
N PHE A 17 -8.45 -10.47 2.96
CA PHE A 17 -9.46 -10.41 4.00
C PHE A 17 -10.72 -11.15 3.56
N ALA A 18 -11.26 -11.96 4.48
CA ALA A 18 -12.53 -12.64 4.30
C ALA A 18 -13.65 -11.63 4.00
N THR A 19 -14.53 -11.96 3.08
CA THR A 19 -15.66 -11.09 2.70
C THR A 19 -16.67 -11.03 3.86
N GLY A 20 -16.94 -9.83 4.39
CA GLY A 20 -17.91 -9.61 5.47
C GLY A 20 -17.32 -9.29 6.84
N SER A 21 -15.99 -9.30 7.02
CA SER A 21 -15.38 -8.71 8.21
C SER A 21 -15.50 -7.19 8.13
N MET A 22 -16.07 -6.58 9.17
CA MET A 22 -16.08 -5.12 9.34
C MET A 22 -14.68 -4.57 9.04
N TYR A 23 -14.61 -3.58 8.16
CA TYR A 23 -13.42 -2.76 7.89
C TYR A 23 -13.08 -1.91 9.13
N GLN A 24 -12.78 -2.56 10.24
CA GLN A 24 -12.34 -1.92 11.47
C GLN A 24 -10.84 -1.77 11.36
N CYS A 25 -10.28 -0.66 10.89
CA CYS A 25 -9.03 -0.01 11.33
C CYS A 25 -7.82 -0.85 11.87
N ILE A 26 -8.05 -1.81 12.77
CA ILE A 26 -7.11 -2.75 13.39
C ILE A 26 -6.27 -3.57 12.38
N PRO A 27 -6.79 -4.16 11.28
CA PRO A 27 -5.97 -4.86 10.29
C PRO A 27 -5.04 -3.94 9.51
N TYR A 28 -5.37 -2.65 9.34
CA TYR A 28 -4.54 -1.78 8.50
C TYR A 28 -3.24 -1.38 9.20
N TYR A 29 -3.28 -1.14 10.52
CA TYR A 29 -2.06 -0.90 11.30
C TYR A 29 -1.11 -2.10 11.27
N SER A 30 -1.63 -3.32 11.45
CA SER A 30 -0.81 -4.54 11.37
C SER A 30 -0.27 -4.78 9.96
N THR A 31 -1.06 -4.50 8.92
CA THR A 31 -0.60 -4.53 7.52
C THR A 31 0.58 -3.59 7.29
N LEU A 32 0.54 -2.34 7.78
CA LEU A 32 1.66 -1.40 7.64
C LEU A 32 2.93 -1.88 8.37
N TYR A 33 2.76 -2.54 9.53
CA TYR A 33 3.87 -3.17 10.24
C TYR A 33 4.51 -4.29 9.43
N HIS A 34 3.71 -5.21 8.92
CA HIS A 34 4.19 -6.28 8.05
C HIS A 34 4.81 -5.75 6.76
N LEU A 35 4.27 -4.66 6.21
CA LEU A 35 4.77 -4.01 5.01
C LEU A 35 6.21 -3.53 5.22
N ARG A 36 6.50 -2.87 6.35
CA ARG A 36 7.87 -2.41 6.65
C ARG A 36 8.88 -3.56 6.65
N ASP A 37 8.54 -4.66 7.31
CA ASP A 37 9.42 -5.84 7.34
C ASP A 37 9.51 -6.54 5.99
N ALA A 38 8.45 -6.48 5.17
CA ALA A 38 8.47 -6.99 3.82
C ALA A 38 9.35 -6.14 2.90
N ILE A 39 9.27 -4.81 2.97
CA ILE A 39 10.14 -3.87 2.22
C ILE A 39 11.60 -4.15 2.54
N ARG A 40 11.94 -4.27 3.84
CA ARG A 40 13.32 -4.58 4.27
C ARG A 40 13.87 -5.88 3.71
N ARG A 41 13.02 -6.91 3.56
CA ARG A 41 13.42 -8.24 3.09
C ARG A 41 13.44 -8.35 1.58
N LYS A 42 12.41 -7.84 0.90
CA LYS A 42 12.17 -8.07 -0.54
C LYS A 42 12.63 -6.92 -1.42
N SER A 43 12.67 -5.70 -0.88
CA SER A 43 13.06 -4.50 -1.62
C SER A 43 14.16 -3.73 -0.90
N SER A 44 15.21 -4.45 -0.48
CA SER A 44 16.40 -3.88 0.17
C SER A 44 17.15 -2.86 -0.70
N GLY A 45 16.91 -2.86 -2.01
CA GLY A 45 17.43 -1.84 -2.95
C GLY A 45 16.68 -0.50 -2.90
N LEU A 46 15.49 -0.44 -2.30
CA LEU A 46 14.75 0.82 -2.10
C LEU A 46 15.20 1.58 -0.85
N LEU A 47 15.70 0.89 0.18
CA LEU A 47 16.15 1.46 1.47
C LEU A 47 17.25 2.54 1.39
N GLY A 48 17.96 2.65 0.27
CA GLY A 48 18.94 3.73 0.03
C GLY A 48 18.32 5.04 -0.48
N ARG A 49 17.07 5.01 -0.94
CA ARG A 49 16.26 6.15 -1.33
C ARG A 49 15.10 6.25 -0.35
N ARG A 50 14.57 7.45 -0.12
CA ARG A 50 13.35 7.58 0.69
C ARG A 50 12.28 6.71 0.03
N ASP A 51 11.79 5.71 0.75
CA ASP A 51 10.76 4.80 0.23
C ASP A 51 9.52 5.63 -0.10
N ALA A 52 9.24 5.78 -1.39
CA ALA A 52 8.10 6.53 -1.89
C ALA A 52 6.88 5.61 -1.94
N LEU A 53 5.90 5.86 -1.08
CA LEU A 53 4.66 5.09 -1.00
C LEU A 53 3.53 5.87 -1.68
N GLN A 54 2.90 5.23 -2.67
CA GLN A 54 1.63 5.65 -3.22
C GLN A 54 0.54 4.71 -2.70
N TYR A 55 -0.57 5.24 -2.20
CA TYR A 55 -1.71 4.45 -1.74
C TYR A 55 -3.01 4.99 -2.32
N ASP A 56 -3.95 4.08 -2.56
CA ASP A 56 -5.30 4.37 -3.06
C ASP A 56 -6.25 4.57 -1.87
N ASN A 57 -6.96 5.70 -1.87
CA ASN A 57 -8.18 6.00 -1.12
C ASN A 57 -8.25 5.37 0.29
N ALA A 58 -7.39 5.88 1.16
CA ALA A 58 -7.46 5.57 2.58
C ALA A 58 -8.72 6.22 3.18
N THR A 59 -9.47 5.44 3.96
CA THR A 59 -10.40 6.04 4.95
C THR A 59 -9.64 7.13 5.74
N PRO A 60 -10.31 8.17 6.27
CA PRO A 60 -9.64 9.22 7.05
C PRO A 60 -8.71 8.67 8.15
N TYR A 61 -9.08 7.52 8.71
CA TYR A 61 -8.26 6.79 9.68
C TYR A 61 -6.97 6.21 9.07
N SER A 62 -7.08 5.51 7.93
CA SER A 62 -5.92 4.98 7.21
C SER A 62 -4.98 6.09 6.72
N ALA A 63 -5.50 7.27 6.38
CA ALA A 63 -4.69 8.44 6.01
C ALA A 63 -3.86 8.94 7.21
N ASN A 64 -4.50 9.11 8.37
CA ASN A 64 -3.84 9.52 9.62
C ASN A 64 -2.77 8.50 10.05
N LEU A 65 -3.09 7.19 10.00
CA LEU A 65 -2.08 6.17 10.26
C LEU A 65 -0.91 6.27 9.27
N THR A 66 -1.18 6.43 7.98
CA THR A 66 -0.11 6.52 6.98
C THR A 66 0.78 7.76 7.22
N GLU A 67 0.22 8.88 7.66
CA GLU A 67 0.99 10.07 8.07
C GLU A 67 1.87 9.82 9.29
N GLN A 68 1.36 9.14 10.31
CA GLN A 68 2.16 8.76 11.49
C GLN A 68 3.32 7.84 11.09
N TRP A 69 3.08 6.89 10.18
CA TRP A 69 4.10 5.98 9.68
C TRP A 69 5.13 6.71 8.81
N LYS A 70 4.71 7.67 7.99
CA LYS A 70 5.59 8.61 7.27
C LYS A 70 6.56 9.30 8.23
N GLN A 71 6.05 9.92 9.29
CA GLN A 71 6.89 10.63 10.26
C GLN A 71 7.84 9.66 10.99
N ARG A 72 7.36 8.47 11.35
CA ARG A 72 8.13 7.50 12.13
C ARG A 72 9.24 6.82 11.33
N TYR A 73 9.03 6.57 10.04
CA TYR A 73 9.94 5.77 9.21
C TYR A 73 10.57 6.54 8.05
N GLY A 74 10.25 7.83 7.89
CA GLY A 74 10.82 8.68 6.86
C GLY A 74 10.34 8.35 5.44
N TRP A 75 9.20 7.68 5.31
CA TRP A 75 8.60 7.38 4.01
C TRP A 75 8.12 8.65 3.32
N GLU A 76 8.35 8.74 2.01
CA GLU A 76 7.78 9.82 1.20
C GLU A 76 6.41 9.38 0.71
N ILE A 77 5.37 10.15 1.01
CA ILE A 77 4.03 9.86 0.47
C ILE A 77 3.91 10.64 -0.83
N LEU A 78 3.74 9.92 -1.93
CA LEU A 78 3.53 10.55 -3.23
C LEU A 78 2.14 11.22 -3.26
N PRO A 79 2.02 12.41 -3.86
CA PRO A 79 0.73 13.06 -4.02
C PRO A 79 -0.20 12.15 -4.80
N HIS A 80 -1.44 12.04 -4.32
CA HIS A 80 -2.45 11.26 -4.99
C HIS A 80 -3.06 12.10 -6.13
N PRO A 81 -3.15 11.58 -7.36
CA PRO A 81 -3.92 12.27 -8.40
C PRO A 81 -5.40 12.25 -8.00
N ASP A 82 -5.94 13.43 -7.74
CA ASP A 82 -7.36 13.61 -7.48
C ASP A 82 -8.16 13.13 -8.69
N LEU A 83 -8.89 12.03 -8.50
CA LEU A 83 -9.95 11.54 -9.41
C LEU A 83 -9.51 11.00 -10.79
N HIS A 84 -8.26 10.56 -10.98
CA HIS A 84 -7.88 9.79 -12.18
C HIS A 84 -7.45 8.36 -11.83
N PRO A 85 -8.34 7.35 -11.98
CA PRO A 85 -8.00 5.94 -11.77
C PRO A 85 -6.86 5.49 -12.68
N ASP A 86 -6.83 6.00 -13.92
CA ASP A 86 -5.80 5.66 -14.92
C ASP A 86 -4.39 6.14 -14.54
N MET A 87 -4.27 7.08 -13.60
CA MET A 87 -2.99 7.56 -13.09
C MET A 87 -2.48 6.74 -11.90
N ARG A 88 -3.26 5.76 -11.42
CA ARG A 88 -2.87 4.90 -10.31
C ARG A 88 -2.31 3.60 -10.86
N PRO A 89 -1.03 3.27 -10.58
CA PRO A 89 -0.40 2.06 -11.07
C PRO A 89 -1.19 0.80 -10.71
N SER A 90 -1.76 0.73 -9.50
CA SER A 90 -2.55 -0.45 -9.06
C SER A 90 -3.83 -0.62 -9.86
N ASP A 91 -4.56 0.47 -10.16
CA ASP A 91 -5.81 0.40 -10.91
C ASP A 91 -5.56 0.10 -12.40
N PHE A 92 -4.53 0.72 -12.98
CA PHE A 92 -4.16 0.49 -14.38
C PHE A 92 -3.54 -0.90 -14.61
N HIS A 93 -2.58 -1.30 -13.78
CA HIS A 93 -1.75 -2.48 -14.03
C HIS A 93 -2.28 -3.73 -13.33
N LEU A 94 -2.59 -3.66 -12.02
CA LEU A 94 -2.95 -4.85 -11.25
C LEU A 94 -4.43 -5.19 -11.35
N SER A 95 -5.33 -4.22 -11.15
CA SER A 95 -6.77 -4.46 -11.13
C SER A 95 -7.28 -5.02 -12.46
N GLY A 96 -6.70 -4.60 -13.58
CA GLY A 96 -7.02 -5.15 -14.91
C GLY A 96 -6.54 -6.59 -15.11
N LEU A 97 -5.36 -6.95 -14.59
CA LEU A 97 -4.80 -8.30 -14.69
C LEU A 97 -5.54 -9.29 -13.77
N LEU A 98 -5.85 -8.87 -12.55
CA LEU A 98 -6.52 -9.71 -11.55
C LEU A 98 -7.98 -10.04 -11.90
N LYS A 99 -8.63 -9.25 -12.76
CA LYS A 99 -10.01 -9.49 -13.23
C LYS A 99 -10.11 -10.43 -14.44
N ARG A 100 -8.98 -10.78 -15.07
CA ARG A 100 -8.95 -11.64 -16.27
C ARG A 100 -8.87 -13.13 -15.95
N HIS A 101 -8.78 -13.49 -14.68
CA HIS A 101 -8.73 -14.85 -14.16
C HIS A 101 -9.74 -15.00 -13.02
#